data_AF-A0A086T296-F1
#
_entry.id   AF-A0A086T296-F1
#
_cell.length_a   1.000
_cell.length_b   1.000
_cell.length_c   1.000
_cell.angle_alpha   90.00
_cell.angle_beta   90.00
_cell.angle_gamma   90.00
#
_symmetry.space_group_name_H-M   'P 1'
#
loop_
_entity.id
_entity.type
_entity.pdbx_description
1 polymer ?
#
loop_
_entity_poly.entity_id
_entity_poly.type
_entity_poly.pdbx_seq_one_letter_code
_entity_poly.pdbx_strand_id
1 'polypeptide(L)'
;MASFLRALSLRTATTMLSPQRAISGILGRVPPMTMASKQPSLSVLGNGMAQQTRGMKVHSSVKKRCEHCKVVRRKGGKRHNGYLYIICKSNPRHKQRQG
;
A
#
# COMPACT_ATOMS: atom_id res chain seq x y z
N MET A 1 3.97 11.86 55.42
CA MET A 1 4.54 10.50 55.46
C MET A 1 3.40 9.51 55.59
N ALA A 2 2.93 8.94 54.48
CA ALA A 2 2.03 7.77 54.49
C ALA A 2 2.11 7.10 53.12
N SER A 3 2.62 5.88 53.13
CA SER A 3 3.00 5.06 52.00
C SER A 3 1.79 4.30 51.45
N PHE A 4 1.53 4.37 50.14
CA PHE A 4 0.60 3.46 49.46
C PHE A 4 1.28 2.85 48.25
N LEU A 5 2.10 1.82 48.52
CA LEU A 5 2.71 0.94 47.51
C LEU A 5 1.62 0.02 46.96
N ARG A 6 1.24 0.18 45.69
CA ARG A 6 0.29 -0.70 45.01
C ARG A 6 1.08 -1.80 44.29
N ALA A 7 0.88 -3.03 44.76
CA ALA A 7 1.61 -4.23 44.36
C ALA A 7 1.48 -4.59 42.87
N LEU A 8 2.60 -5.01 42.27
CA LEU A 8 2.67 -5.67 40.97
C LEU A 8 2.17 -7.12 41.10
N SER A 9 1.24 -7.53 40.24
CA SER A 9 0.85 -8.94 40.07
C SER A 9 1.43 -9.47 38.75
N LEU A 10 2.51 -10.23 38.83
CA LEU A 10 3.00 -11.07 37.73
C LEU A 10 2.15 -12.33 37.67
N ARG A 11 1.39 -12.52 36.59
CA ARG A 11 0.75 -13.81 36.29
C ARG A 11 1.63 -14.61 35.34
N THR A 12 1.98 -15.79 35.82
CA THR A 12 2.85 -16.82 35.25
C THR A 12 2.20 -17.55 34.07
N ALA A 13 2.95 -17.60 32.97
CA ALA A 13 3.32 -18.71 32.10
C ALA A 13 2.39 -19.94 31.85
N THR A 14 2.57 -20.44 30.61
CA THR A 14 2.45 -21.82 30.09
C THR A 14 1.07 -22.45 29.86
N THR A 15 0.70 -22.58 28.59
CA THR A 15 0.03 -23.78 28.06
C THR A 15 0.53 -24.12 26.65
N MET A 16 1.41 -25.12 26.64
CA MET A 16 1.60 -26.24 25.70
C MET A 16 1.31 -26.10 24.20
N LEU A 17 2.40 -26.31 23.46
CA LEU A 17 2.53 -26.70 22.07
C LEU A 17 1.82 -28.03 21.79
N SER A 18 1.15 -28.17 20.63
CA SER A 18 0.80 -29.48 20.05
C SER A 18 1.08 -29.49 18.54
N PRO A 19 1.76 -30.51 17.99
CA PRO A 19 2.18 -30.56 16.59
C PRO A 19 1.34 -31.51 15.70
N GLN A 20 1.62 -31.41 14.38
CA GLN A 20 1.37 -32.38 13.29
C GLN A 20 0.00 -32.28 12.58
N ARG A 21 -0.08 -31.86 11.31
CA ARG A 21 0.34 -32.44 10.00
C ARG A 21 -0.91 -32.96 9.28
N ALA A 22 -1.25 -32.36 8.14
CA ALA A 22 -1.78 -33.08 6.99
C ALA A 22 -1.60 -32.22 5.74
N ILE A 23 -0.59 -32.58 4.95
CA ILE A 23 -0.37 -32.07 3.60
C ILE A 23 -1.09 -33.07 2.70
N SER A 24 -2.31 -32.76 2.28
CA SER A 24 -3.03 -33.56 1.28
C SER A 24 -2.99 -32.81 -0.02
N GLY A 25 -2.18 -33.31 -0.96
CA GLY A 25 -2.11 -32.81 -2.31
C GLY A 25 -3.37 -33.13 -3.11
N ILE A 26 -3.59 -32.35 -4.17
CA ILE A 26 -4.23 -32.86 -5.37
C ILE A 26 -3.58 -32.19 -6.58
N LEU A 27 -2.83 -33.03 -7.31
CA LEU A 27 -2.39 -32.80 -8.68
C LEU A 27 -3.64 -32.69 -9.57
N GLY A 28 -4.00 -31.46 -9.95
CA GLY A 28 -5.11 -31.18 -10.85
C GLY A 28 -4.60 -30.63 -12.19
N ARG A 29 -4.62 -31.50 -13.21
CA ARG A 29 -4.41 -31.28 -14.65
C ARG A 29 -4.66 -29.85 -15.15
N VAL A 30 -3.65 -29.27 -15.80
CA VAL A 30 -3.80 -28.10 -16.69
C VAL A 30 -4.07 -28.61 -18.12
N PRO A 31 -5.12 -28.15 -18.82
CA PRO A 31 -5.33 -28.47 -20.23
C PRO A 31 -4.34 -27.72 -21.13
N PRO A 32 -3.97 -28.28 -22.31
CA PRO A 32 -3.14 -27.58 -23.28
C PRO A 32 -3.98 -26.51 -23.98
N MET A 33 -3.57 -25.25 -23.86
CA MET A 33 -4.18 -24.17 -24.62
C MET A 33 -3.67 -24.22 -26.06
N THR A 34 -4.58 -24.45 -27.00
CA THR A 34 -4.33 -24.36 -28.44
C THR A 34 -4.02 -22.90 -28.81
N MET A 35 -2.81 -22.65 -29.31
CA MET A 35 -2.38 -21.34 -29.82
C MET A 35 -2.95 -21.13 -31.23
N ALA A 36 -4.14 -20.54 -31.32
CA ALA A 36 -4.66 -20.03 -32.58
C ALA A 36 -4.19 -18.58 -32.79
N SER A 37 -3.11 -18.43 -33.55
CA SER A 37 -2.65 -17.17 -34.10
C SER A 37 -3.60 -16.67 -35.19
N LYS A 38 -4.31 -15.55 -34.95
CA LYS A 38 -4.84 -14.71 -36.02
C LYS A 38 -4.79 -13.24 -35.61
N GLN A 39 -4.07 -12.47 -36.41
CA GLN A 39 -3.68 -11.07 -36.25
C GLN A 39 -4.91 -10.11 -36.29
N PRO A 40 -4.76 -8.82 -35.94
CA PRO A 40 -4.28 -7.88 -36.94
C PRO A 40 -3.28 -6.83 -36.42
N SER A 41 -2.30 -6.54 -37.26
CA SER A 41 -1.47 -5.34 -37.24
C SER A 41 -2.33 -4.11 -37.56
N LEU A 42 -2.79 -3.40 -36.52
CA LEU A 42 -3.38 -2.07 -36.68
C LEU A 42 -2.34 -1.01 -36.36
N SER A 43 -1.68 -0.56 -37.43
CA SER A 43 -0.96 0.70 -37.50
C SER A 43 -1.94 1.86 -37.30
N VAL A 44 -2.00 2.40 -36.09
CA VAL A 44 -2.60 3.72 -35.82
C VAL A 44 -1.48 4.66 -35.37
N LEU A 45 -0.91 5.40 -36.33
CA LEU A 45 -0.17 6.63 -36.05
C LEU A 45 -1.18 7.70 -35.60
N GLY A 46 -1.58 7.60 -34.34
CA GLY A 46 -2.26 8.68 -33.63
C GLY A 46 -1.28 9.26 -32.62
N ASN A 47 -0.62 10.37 -32.96
CA ASN A 47 0.11 11.21 -32.01
C ASN A 47 -0.89 11.90 -31.06
N GLY A 48 -1.60 11.12 -30.27
CA GLY A 48 -2.29 11.58 -29.08
C GLY A 48 -1.31 11.44 -27.93
N MET A 49 -0.48 12.47 -27.70
CA MET A 49 0.25 12.62 -26.43
C MET A 49 -0.76 12.90 -25.31
N ALA A 50 -1.64 11.93 -25.02
CA ALA A 50 -2.43 11.90 -23.81
C ALA A 50 -1.43 11.82 -22.66
N GLN A 51 -1.17 12.97 -22.04
CA GLN A 51 -0.26 13.09 -20.92
C GLN A 51 -0.71 12.08 -19.86
N GLN A 52 0.04 10.97 -19.77
CA GLN A 52 -0.29 9.92 -18.83
C GLN A 52 -0.37 10.56 -17.45
N THR A 53 -1.55 10.58 -16.87
CA THR A 53 -1.76 11.14 -15.54
C THR A 53 -1.07 10.18 -14.57
N ARG A 54 0.24 10.38 -14.39
CA ARG A 54 1.06 9.61 -13.47
C ARG A 54 0.40 9.70 -12.10
N GLY A 55 0.18 8.54 -11.48
CA GLY A 55 -0.43 8.43 -10.16
C GLY A 55 0.36 9.11 -9.04
N MET A 56 -0.02 8.84 -7.79
CA MET A 56 0.64 9.44 -6.62
C MET A 56 2.05 8.88 -6.42
N LYS A 57 3.06 9.75 -6.21
CA LYS A 57 4.45 9.31 -5.98
C LYS A 57 4.78 9.25 -4.48
N VAL A 58 5.36 8.15 -4.02
CA VAL A 58 5.81 8.02 -2.62
C VAL A 58 7.25 8.50 -2.47
N HIS A 59 7.50 9.33 -1.47
CA HIS A 59 8.83 9.85 -1.13
C HIS A 59 9.03 9.81 0.40
N SER A 60 10.28 9.70 0.85
CA SER A 60 10.61 9.78 2.29
C SER A 60 10.35 11.18 2.88
N SER A 61 10.57 12.22 2.06
CA SER A 61 10.32 13.62 2.41
C SER A 61 9.46 14.28 1.34
N VAL A 62 8.44 15.04 1.74
CA VAL A 62 7.53 15.73 0.83
C VAL A 62 7.69 17.24 0.97
N LYS A 63 7.85 17.92 -0.17
CA LYS A 63 7.99 19.38 -0.26
C LYS A 63 6.98 19.93 -1.27
N LYS A 64 6.54 21.18 -1.05
CA LYS A 64 5.72 21.92 -2.03
C LYS A 64 6.60 22.29 -3.22
N ARG A 65 6.09 22.11 -4.43
CA ARG A 65 6.77 22.49 -5.70
C ARG A 65 6.15 23.71 -6.37
N CYS A 66 4.98 24.12 -5.89
CA CYS A 66 4.13 25.11 -6.53
C CYS A 66 3.25 25.80 -5.49
N GLU A 67 2.65 26.92 -5.86
CA GLU A 67 1.79 27.72 -4.99
C GLU A 67 0.47 27.00 -4.67
N HIS A 68 -0.05 26.26 -5.65
CA HIS A 68 -1.27 25.44 -5.52
C HIS A 68 -1.08 24.15 -4.72
N CYS A 69 0.14 23.84 -4.30
CA CYS A 69 0.50 22.60 -3.64
C CYS A 69 0.18 22.72 -2.14
N LYS A 70 -0.78 21.93 -1.66
CA LYS A 70 -1.21 21.92 -0.24
C LYS A 70 -0.70 20.67 0.48
N VAL A 71 -0.22 20.86 1.70
CA VAL A 71 0.19 19.79 2.59
C VAL A 71 -1.02 19.38 3.42
N VAL A 72 -1.39 18.11 3.38
CA VAL A 72 -2.55 17.58 4.12
C VAL A 72 -2.18 16.26 4.79
N ARG A 73 -2.60 16.05 6.04
CA ARG A 73 -2.53 14.75 6.71
C ARG A 73 -3.82 13.99 6.47
N ARG A 74 -3.73 12.73 6.05
CA ARG A 74 -4.88 11.85 5.81
C ARG A 74 -4.61 10.45 6.36
N LYS A 75 -5.67 9.67 6.53
CA LYS A 75 -5.61 8.30 7.11
C LYS A 75 -5.01 8.29 8.51
N GLY A 76 -5.29 9.31 9.33
CA GLY A 76 -5.02 9.27 10.76
C GLY A 76 -6.07 8.44 11.50
N GLY A 77 -5.71 7.85 12.63
CA GLY A 77 -6.62 7.10 13.50
C GLY A 77 -6.19 7.14 14.96
N LYS A 78 -6.90 6.43 15.85
CA LYS A 78 -6.61 6.44 17.30
C LYS A 78 -5.18 5.98 17.65
N ARG A 79 -4.58 5.14 16.80
CA ARG A 79 -3.26 4.54 17.03
C ARG A 79 -2.11 5.25 16.31
N HIS A 80 -2.38 6.12 15.33
CA HIS A 80 -1.32 6.75 14.52
C HIS A 80 -1.75 8.08 13.88
N ASN A 81 -0.77 8.97 13.68
CA ASN A 81 -0.95 10.34 13.19
C ASN A 81 -1.22 10.47 11.66
N GLY A 82 -1.36 9.34 10.95
CA GLY A 82 -1.59 9.28 9.51
C GLY A 82 -0.38 9.61 8.64
N TYR A 83 -0.61 9.71 7.32
CA TYR A 83 0.42 10.04 6.34
C TYR A 83 0.29 11.48 5.85
N LEU A 84 1.44 12.10 5.53
CA LEU A 84 1.49 13.42 4.93
C LEU A 84 1.36 13.30 3.40
N TYR A 85 0.49 14.10 2.79
CA TYR A 85 0.28 14.14 1.35
C TYR A 85 0.50 15.56 0.82
N ILE A 86 1.05 15.65 -0.38
CA ILE A 86 0.98 16.85 -1.23
C ILE A 86 -0.16 16.64 -2.21
N ILE A 87 -1.16 17.52 -2.15
CA ILE A 87 -2.22 17.61 -3.15
C ILE A 87 -2.00 18.87 -3.99
N CYS A 88 -2.28 18.78 -5.29
CA CYS A 88 -2.18 19.90 -6.21
C CYS A 88 -3.34 19.81 -7.19
N LYS A 89 -4.10 20.90 -7.34
CA LYS A 89 -5.23 20.98 -8.28
C LYS A 89 -4.76 21.33 -9.70
N SER A 90 -3.77 22.21 -9.81
CA SER A 90 -3.26 22.73 -11.09
C SER A 90 -2.44 21.68 -11.86
N ASN A 91 -1.60 20.89 -11.18
CA ASN A 91 -0.74 19.90 -11.83
C ASN A 91 -0.72 18.55 -11.09
N PRO A 92 -1.20 17.45 -11.71
CA PRO A 92 -1.24 16.13 -11.07
C PRO A 92 0.14 15.52 -10.82
N ARG A 93 1.21 15.97 -11.52
CA ARG A 93 2.58 15.48 -11.32
C ARG A 93 3.15 15.80 -9.94
N HIS A 94 2.54 16.74 -9.21
CA HIS A 94 2.99 17.14 -7.88
C HIS A 94 2.40 16.26 -6.76
N LYS A 95 1.47 15.36 -7.07
CA LYS A 95 0.84 14.46 -6.10
C LYS A 95 1.87 13.53 -5.45
N GLN A 96 2.11 13.70 -4.15
CA GLN A 96 3.09 12.91 -3.40
C GLN A 96 2.60 12.45 -2.02
N ARG A 97 3.08 11.31 -1.51
CA ARG A 97 2.83 10.78 -0.15
C ARG A 97 4.15 10.57 0.60
N GLN A 98 4.16 10.87 1.90
CA GLN A 98 5.26 10.55 2.79
C GLN A 98 5.16 9.11 3.30
N GLY A 99 6.23 8.34 3.07
CA GLY A 99 6.34 6.93 3.49
C GLY A 99 5.60 5.96 2.60
#